data_AF-A0A970YID7-F1
#
_entry.id   AF-A0A970YID7-F1
#
_cell.length_a   1.000
_cell.length_b   1.000
_cell.length_c   1.000
_cell.angle_alpha   90.00
_cell.angle_beta   90.00
_cell.angle_gamma   90.00
#
_symmetry.space_group_name_H-M   'P 1'
#
loop_
_entity.id
_entity.type
_entity.pdbx_description
1 polymer ?
#
loop_
_entity_poly.entity_id
_entity_poly.type
_entity_poly.pdbx_seq_one_letter_code
_entity_poly.pdbx_strand_id
1 'polypeptide(L)'
;AFQIADDVLDYVGDADRLGKPTLNDMKRGVLTLPALLLAWDRGLADRTRLPDSLPADELERLIHAVVEGGYVERALDLAREYADSAWESVADLVQGAHADALRALTRFALERVD
;
A
#
# COMPACT_ATOMS: atom_id res chain seq x y z
N ALA A 1 -5.71 6.58 -0.16
CA ALA A 1 -5.37 6.14 1.21
C ALA A 1 -5.78 4.69 1.44
N PHE A 2 -7.05 4.38 1.73
CA PHE A 2 -7.49 3.07 2.22
C PHE A 2 -6.99 1.85 1.42
N GLN A 3 -7.22 1.80 0.10
CA GLN A 3 -6.78 0.66 -0.72
C GLN A 3 -5.26 0.49 -0.71
N ILE A 4 -4.50 1.59 -0.69
CA ILE A 4 -3.04 1.53 -0.66
C ILE A 4 -2.55 0.95 0.67
N ALA A 5 -3.16 1.34 1.78
CA ALA A 5 -2.86 0.75 3.09
C ALA A 5 -3.21 -0.75 3.14
N ASP A 6 -4.34 -1.15 2.55
CA ASP A 6 -4.73 -2.56 2.45
C ASP A 6 -3.76 -3.39 1.59
N ASP A 7 -3.30 -2.83 0.47
CA ASP A 7 -2.26 -3.44 -0.37
C ASP A 7 -0.94 -3.58 0.39
N VAL A 8 -0.58 -2.61 1.24
CA VAL A 8 0.64 -2.64 2.06
C VAL A 8 0.60 -3.72 3.12
N LEU A 9 -0.56 -3.95 3.75
CA LEU A 9 -0.74 -5.04 4.73
C LEU A 9 -0.32 -6.41 4.19
N ASP A 10 -0.52 -6.62 2.89
CA ASP A 10 -0.14 -7.86 2.22
C ASP A 10 1.39 -8.08 2.18
N TYR A 11 2.21 -7.02 2.34
CA TYR A 11 3.68 -7.05 2.40
C TYR A 11 4.25 -7.00 3.81
N VAL A 12 3.61 -6.31 4.76
CA VAL A 12 4.15 -6.16 6.13
C VAL A 12 3.67 -7.23 7.10
N GLY A 13 2.55 -7.91 6.79
CA GLY A 13 1.91 -8.81 7.74
C GLY A 13 1.25 -8.04 8.89
N ASP A 14 0.61 -8.77 9.81
CA ASP A 14 -0.07 -8.19 10.97
C ASP A 14 0.97 -7.55 11.91
N ALA A 15 0.96 -6.22 12.09
CA ALA A 15 1.98 -5.48 12.84
C ALA A 15 2.08 -5.94 14.32
N ASP A 16 0.97 -6.40 14.90
CA ASP A 16 0.91 -6.96 16.26
C ASP A 16 1.41 -8.41 16.35
N ARG A 17 1.60 -9.07 15.21
CA ARG A 17 2.03 -10.46 15.11
C ARG A 17 3.01 -10.58 13.96
N LEU A 18 4.30 -10.29 14.21
CA LEU A 18 5.47 -10.67 13.40
C LEU A 18 5.20 -11.93 12.57
N GLY A 19 4.58 -11.74 11.42
CA GLY A 19 3.89 -12.75 10.67
C GLY A 19 4.40 -12.66 9.26
N LYS A 20 4.57 -13.81 8.61
CA LYS A 20 5.02 -13.80 7.21
C LYS A 20 4.04 -13.00 6.36
N PRO A 21 4.51 -12.19 5.40
CA PRO A 21 3.65 -11.48 4.45
C PRO A 21 2.63 -12.43 3.83
N THR A 22 1.35 -12.04 3.79
CA THR A 22 0.27 -12.87 3.22
C THR A 22 0.35 -12.93 1.70
N LEU A 23 0.71 -11.80 1.07
CA LEU A 23 1.00 -11.68 -0.36
C LEU A 23 -0.09 -12.30 -1.25
N ASN A 24 -1.34 -12.13 -0.84
CA ASN A 24 -2.47 -12.78 -1.50
C ASN A 24 -2.61 -12.28 -2.94
N ASP A 25 -2.41 -10.98 -3.17
CA ASP A 25 -2.47 -10.40 -4.51
C ASP A 25 -1.34 -10.88 -5.41
N MET A 26 -0.12 -10.94 -4.88
CA MET A 26 1.02 -11.43 -5.65
C MET A 26 0.88 -12.91 -6.03
N LYS A 27 0.35 -13.75 -5.13
CA LYS A 27 0.03 -15.16 -5.43
C LYS A 27 -1.04 -15.33 -6.51
N ARG A 28 -1.91 -14.32 -6.68
CA ARG A 28 -2.91 -14.25 -7.76
C ARG A 28 -2.39 -13.59 -9.04
N GLY A 29 -1.11 -13.20 -9.07
CA GLY A 29 -0.47 -12.51 -10.19
C GLY A 29 -0.83 -11.03 -10.33
N VAL A 30 -1.47 -10.45 -9.29
CA VAL A 30 -1.85 -9.04 -9.25
C VAL A 30 -0.70 -8.24 -8.65
N LEU A 31 -0.22 -7.23 -9.38
CA LEU A 31 0.77 -6.27 -8.87
C LEU A 31 0.04 -5.09 -8.22
N THR A 32 0.25 -4.93 -6.92
CA THR A 32 -0.24 -3.78 -6.14
C THR A 32 0.79 -2.66 -6.09
N LEU A 33 0.42 -1.51 -5.52
CA LEU A 33 1.22 -0.29 -5.62
C LEU A 33 2.71 -0.46 -5.23
N PRO A 34 3.09 -1.13 -4.13
CA PRO A 34 4.51 -1.31 -3.79
C PRO A 34 5.32 -1.95 -4.92
N ALA A 35 4.79 -3.01 -5.55
CA ALA A 35 5.46 -3.67 -6.66
C ALA A 35 5.41 -2.86 -7.98
N LEU A 36 4.34 -2.08 -8.20
CA LEU A 36 4.25 -1.16 -9.33
C LEU A 36 5.28 -0.03 -9.25
N LEU A 37 5.55 0.50 -8.06
CA LEU A 37 6.61 1.50 -7.85
C LEU A 37 8.00 0.94 -8.18
N LEU A 38 8.27 -0.31 -7.78
CA LEU A 38 9.50 -1.01 -8.17
C LEU A 38 9.58 -1.20 -9.69
N ALA A 39 8.48 -1.64 -10.32
CA ALA A 39 8.43 -1.83 -11.77
C ALA A 39 8.67 -0.50 -12.51
N TRP A 40 8.08 0.59 -12.03
CA TRP A 40 8.27 1.93 -12.57
C TRP A 40 9.74 2.36 -12.54
N ASP A 41 10.40 2.27 -11.38
CA ASP A 41 11.81 2.64 -11.22
C ASP A 41 12.74 1.79 -12.10
N ARG A 42 12.36 0.54 -12.40
CA ARG A 42 13.11 -0.37 -13.28
C ARG A 42 12.80 -0.19 -14.76
N GLY A 43 11.97 0.79 -15.14
CA GLY A 43 11.57 1.00 -16.54
C GLY A 43 10.63 -0.08 -17.07
N LEU A 44 9.92 -0.77 -16.19
CA LEU A 44 8.96 -1.85 -16.50
C LEU A 44 7.51 -1.39 -16.26
N ALA A 45 7.23 -0.09 -16.35
CA ALA A 45 5.93 0.51 -16.04
C ALA A 45 4.74 -0.10 -16.81
N ASP A 46 4.97 -0.67 -17.98
CA ASP A 46 3.94 -1.34 -18.80
C ASP A 46 3.49 -2.70 -18.22
N ARG A 47 4.13 -3.17 -17.14
CA ARG A 47 3.80 -4.42 -16.45
C ARG A 47 2.88 -4.15 -15.27
N THR A 48 1.60 -4.46 -15.44
CA THR A 48 0.58 -4.39 -14.37
C THR A 48 0.24 -5.76 -13.77
N ARG A 49 0.81 -6.84 -14.31
CA ARG A 49 0.60 -8.21 -13.83
C ARG A 49 1.89 -9.01 -13.91
N LEU A 50 1.99 -9.99 -13.02
CA LEU A 50 3.00 -11.04 -13.12
C LEU A 50 2.66 -12.02 -14.25
N PRO A 51 3.65 -12.73 -14.81
CA PRO A 51 3.40 -13.87 -15.67
C PRO A 51 2.51 -14.91 -14.97
N ASP A 52 1.70 -15.64 -15.74
CA ASP A 52 0.78 -16.68 -15.23
C ASP A 52 1.51 -17.78 -14.42
N SER A 53 2.80 -17.98 -14.70
CA SER A 53 3.69 -18.81 -13.88
C SER A 53 4.97 -18.04 -13.56
N LEU A 54 5.19 -17.74 -12.30
CA LEU A 54 6.45 -17.23 -11.78
C LEU A 54 7.06 -18.29 -10.84
N PRO A 55 8.33 -18.70 -11.02
CA PRO A 55 9.02 -19.57 -10.07
C PRO A 55 8.96 -19.01 -8.65
N ALA A 56 8.82 -19.89 -7.65
CA ALA A 56 8.66 -19.47 -6.26
C ALA A 56 9.86 -18.66 -5.74
N ASP A 57 11.07 -19.01 -6.16
CA ASP A 57 12.30 -18.29 -5.85
C ASP A 57 12.37 -16.90 -6.51
N GLU A 58 11.78 -16.75 -7.71
CA GLU A 58 11.69 -15.47 -8.39
C GLU A 58 10.65 -14.55 -7.76
N LEU A 59 9.51 -15.12 -7.34
CA LEU A 59 8.52 -14.41 -6.55
C LEU A 59 9.12 -13.91 -5.24
N GLU A 60 9.86 -14.76 -4.53
CA GLU A 60 10.54 -14.40 -3.27
C GLU A 60 11.56 -13.28 -3.46
N ARG A 61 12.38 -13.33 -4.53
CA ARG A 61 13.30 -12.24 -4.88
C ARG A 61 12.58 -10.93 -5.17
N LEU A 62 11.43 -10.99 -5.85
CA LEU A 62 10.63 -9.81 -6.15
C LEU A 62 10.09 -9.18 -4.86
N ILE A 63 9.51 -9.98 -3.98
CA ILE A 63 9.00 -9.52 -2.68
C ILE A 63 10.12 -8.86 -1.87
N HIS A 64 11.28 -9.52 -1.78
CA HIS A 64 12.43 -8.96 -1.09
C HIS A 64 12.90 -7.63 -1.71
N ALA A 65 12.89 -7.51 -3.04
CA ALA A 65 13.24 -6.27 -3.72
C ALA A 65 12.24 -5.14 -3.45
N VAL A 66 10.95 -5.45 -3.26
CA VAL A 66 9.92 -4.46 -2.89
C VAL A 66 10.13 -3.99 -1.45
N VAL A 67 10.31 -4.93 -0.51
CA VAL A 67 10.43 -4.61 0.92
C VAL A 67 11.75 -3.87 1.21
N GLU A 68 12.89 -4.46 0.85
CA GLU A 68 14.21 -3.86 1.11
C GLU A 68 14.49 -2.62 0.27
N GLY A 69 13.79 -2.47 -0.86
CA GLY A 69 13.88 -1.29 -1.72
C GLY A 69 13.12 -0.06 -1.19
N GLY A 70 12.45 -0.17 -0.04
CA GLY A 70 11.67 0.92 0.55
C GLY A 70 10.39 1.25 -0.21
N TYR A 71 9.92 0.36 -1.08
CA TYR A 71 8.72 0.60 -1.89
C TYR A 71 7.43 0.49 -1.08
N VAL A 72 7.46 -0.26 0.02
CA VAL A 72 6.39 -0.29 1.02
C VAL A 72 6.22 1.08 1.66
N GLU A 73 7.31 1.68 2.15
CA GLU A 73 7.25 3.01 2.78
C GLU A 73 6.78 4.07 1.78
N ARG A 74 7.27 4.03 0.53
CA ARG A 74 6.81 4.95 -0.52
C ARG A 74 5.32 4.81 -0.82
N ALA A 75 4.76 3.60 -0.76
CA ALA A 75 3.33 3.39 -0.90
C ALA A 75 2.56 3.98 0.30
N LEU A 76 3.09 3.84 1.52
CA LEU A 76 2.52 4.46 2.72
C LEU A 76 2.55 5.98 2.66
N ASP A 77 3.65 6.58 2.19
CA ASP A 77 3.74 8.02 1.99
C ASP A 77 2.68 8.52 1.00
N LEU A 78 2.48 7.81 -0.12
CA LEU A 78 1.41 8.15 -1.05
C LEU A 78 0.02 7.96 -0.42
N ALA A 79 -0.15 6.96 0.45
CA ALA A 79 -1.40 6.78 1.19
C ALA A 79 -1.68 7.96 2.12
N ARG A 80 -0.65 8.49 2.80
CA ARG A 80 -0.70 9.68 3.67
C ARG A 80 -1.08 10.92 2.86
N GLU A 81 -0.42 11.16 1.73
CA GLU A 81 -0.76 12.27 0.81
C GLU A 81 -2.23 12.22 0.37
N TYR A 82 -2.75 11.04 0.01
CA TYR A 82 -4.16 10.90 -0.34
C TYR A 82 -5.12 11.11 0.85
N ALA A 83 -4.71 10.76 2.07
CA ALA A 83 -5.52 10.98 3.27
C ALA A 83 -5.62 12.48 3.61
N ASP A 84 -4.50 13.19 3.49
CA ASP A 84 -4.42 14.63 3.68
C ASP A 84 -5.23 15.37 2.61
N SER A 85 -5.05 15.01 1.34
CA SER A 85 -5.82 15.60 0.23
C SER A 85 -7.34 15.36 0.39
N ALA A 86 -7.75 14.19 0.86
CA ALA A 86 -9.15 13.90 1.14
C ALA A 86 -9.70 14.81 2.25
N TRP A 87 -8.95 15.02 3.33
CA TRP A 87 -9.33 15.95 4.40
C TRP A 87 -9.44 17.39 3.89
N GLU A 88 -8.43 17.87 3.16
CA GLU A 88 -8.42 19.22 2.58
C GLU A 88 -9.63 19.47 1.68
N SER A 89 -10.07 18.46 0.92
CA SER A 89 -11.20 18.60 0.00
C SER A 89 -12.55 18.86 0.70
N VAL A 90 -12.66 18.52 1.98
CA VAL A 90 -13.91 18.67 2.76
C VAL A 90 -13.78 19.63 3.94
N ALA A 91 -12.57 20.12 4.26
CA ALA A 91 -12.28 20.89 5.47
C ALA A 91 -13.16 22.15 5.61
N ASP A 92 -13.45 22.84 4.51
CA ASP A 92 -14.28 24.05 4.50
C ASP A 92 -15.80 23.76 4.57
N LEU A 93 -16.21 22.50 4.41
CA LEU A 93 -17.61 22.07 4.38
C LEU A 93 -18.11 21.60 5.75
N VAL A 94 -17.21 21.35 6.70
CA VAL A 94 -17.54 20.72 8.00
C VAL A 94 -16.89 21.44 9.17
N GLN A 95 -17.58 21.45 10.31
CA GLN A 95 -17.13 22.10 11.55
C GLN A 95 -17.46 21.23 12.77
N GLY A 96 -16.77 21.47 13.89
CA GLY A 96 -17.02 20.78 15.16
C GLY A 96 -16.90 19.26 15.07
N ALA A 97 -17.80 18.53 15.74
CA ALA A 97 -17.74 17.07 15.85
C ALA A 97 -17.74 16.32 14.49
N HIS A 98 -18.36 16.89 13.44
CA HIS A 98 -18.36 16.27 12.11
C HIS A 98 -17.00 16.39 11.43
N ALA A 99 -16.31 17.52 11.61
CA ALA A 99 -14.95 17.72 11.13
C ALA A 99 -13.99 16.73 11.83
N ASP A 100 -14.11 16.59 13.15
CA ASP A 100 -13.30 15.66 13.94
C ASP A 100 -13.52 14.21 13.48
N ALA A 101 -14.78 13.82 13.24
CA ALA A 101 -15.11 12.47 12.77
C ALA A 101 -14.54 12.17 11.37
N LEU A 102 -14.65 13.10 10.41
CA LEU A 102 -14.11 12.91 9.07
C LEU A 102 -12.58 12.89 9.08
N ARG A 103 -11.94 13.73 9.88
CA ARG A 103 -10.48 13.74 10.04
C ARG A 103 -9.98 12.46 10.72
N ALA A 104 -10.73 11.93 11.68
CA ALA A 104 -10.44 10.62 12.27
C ALA A 104 -10.59 9.51 11.23
N LEU A 105 -11.61 9.57 10.37
CA LEU A 105 -11.82 8.58 9.32
C LEU A 105 -10.67 8.55 8.29
N THR A 106 -10.14 9.71 7.89
CA THR A 106 -9.00 9.76 6.95
C THR A 106 -7.73 9.19 7.59
N ARG A 107 -7.51 9.41 8.89
CA ARG A 107 -6.39 8.83 9.65
C ARG A 107 -6.55 7.34 9.90
N PHE A 108 -7.74 6.88 10.25
CA PHE A 108 -8.04 5.46 10.47
C PHE A 108 -7.69 4.59 9.25
N ALA A 109 -7.77 5.14 8.04
CA ALA A 109 -7.33 4.44 6.84
C ALA A 109 -5.83 4.07 6.84
N LEU A 110 -5.01 4.75 7.65
CA LEU A 110 -3.57 4.58 7.77
C LEU A 110 -3.17 3.82 9.06
N GLU A 111 -3.94 3.94 10.15
CA GLU A 111 -3.69 3.25 11.43
C GLU A 111 -3.71 1.71 11.34
N ARG A 112 -4.10 1.16 10.18
CA ARG A 112 -4.05 -0.28 9.92
C ARG A 112 -2.63 -0.79 9.66
N VAL A 113 -1.70 0.10 9.31
CA VAL A 113 -0.34 -0.22 8.83
C VAL A 113 0.77 0.44 9.65
N ASP A 114 0.44 1.45 10.46
CA ASP A 114 1.32 2.07 11.47
C ASP A 114 1.26 1.26 12.80
#